data_AF-A0A447JN63-F1
#
_entry.id   AF-A0A447JN63-F1
#
_cell.length_a   1.000
_cell.length_b   1.000
_cell.length_c   1.000
_cell.angle_alpha   90.00
_cell.angle_beta   90.00
_cell.angle_gamma   90.00
#
_symmetry.space_group_name_H-M   'P 1'
#
loop_
_entity.id
_entity.type
_entity.pdbx_description
1 polymer ?
#
loop_
_entity_poly.entity_id
_entity_poly.type
_entity_poly.pdbx_seq_one_letter_code
_entity_poly.pdbx_strand_id
1 'polypeptide(L)' 'MIRTMLQGKLHRVKVTQADLHYEGSCAIDQDFLDALRYSGKRSD' A
#
# COMPACT_ATOMS: atom_id res chain seq x y z
N MET A 1 -21.81 13.19 9.13
CA MET A 1 -21.16 13.13 7.80
C MET A 1 -19.87 12.32 7.93
N ILE A 2 -19.66 11.32 7.08
CA ILE A 2 -18.42 10.52 7.06
C ILE A 2 -17.41 11.20 6.12
N ARG A 3 -16.13 11.17 6.50
CA ARG A 3 -15.02 11.73 5.71
C ARG A 3 -14.10 10.61 5.28
N THR A 4 -13.74 10.59 3.99
CA THR A 4 -12.69 9.72 3.47
C THR A 4 -11.34 10.38 3.74
N MET A 5 -10.48 9.69 4.49
CA MET A 5 -9.15 10.17 4.84
C MET A 5 -8.10 9.19 4.32
N LEU A 6 -6.91 9.69 3.99
CA LEU A 6 -5.77 8.85 3.62
C LEU A 6 -5.29 8.09 4.86
N GLN A 7 -5.25 6.75 4.77
CA GLN A 7 -4.76 5.91 5.86
C GLN A 7 -3.23 5.96 6.00
N GLY A 8 -2.51 5.89 4.88
CA GLY A 8 -1.05 5.96 4.82
C GLY A 8 -0.55 6.04 3.37
N LYS A 9 0.72 6.43 3.17
CA LYS A 9 1.36 6.45 1.85
C LYS A 9 2.80 5.95 1.90
N LEU A 10 3.23 5.25 0.85
CA LEU A 10 4.65 4.99 0.59
C LEU A 10 5.25 6.20 -0.12
N HIS A 11 6.06 6.98 0.59
CA HIS A 11 6.64 8.20 0.03
C HIS A 11 8.04 7.93 -0.54
N ARG A 12 8.23 8.19 -1.84
CA ARG A 12 9.53 8.11 -2.54
C ARG A 12 10.19 6.72 -2.52
N VAL A 13 9.39 5.67 -2.61
CA VAL A 13 9.92 4.31 -2.81
C VAL A 13 10.49 4.16 -4.22
N LYS A 14 11.43 3.22 -4.37
CA LYS A 14 12.08 2.91 -5.65
C LYS A 14 11.39 1.73 -6.31
N VAL A 15 11.13 1.82 -7.61
CA VAL A 15 10.70 0.68 -8.43
C VAL A 15 11.86 -0.31 -8.55
N THR A 16 11.63 -1.55 -8.17
CA THR A 16 12.63 -2.62 -8.22
C THR A 16 12.52 -3.46 -9.50
N GLN A 17 11.31 -3.62 -10.04
CA GLN A 17 11.03 -4.38 -11.25
C GLN A 17 9.84 -3.76 -12.00
N ALA A 18 9.89 -3.81 -13.33
CA ALA A 18 8.79 -3.47 -14.22
C ALA A 18 8.80 -4.44 -15.40
N ASP A 19 7.68 -5.14 -15.61
CA ASP A 19 7.48 -6.06 -16.72
C ASP A 19 6.31 -5.55 -17.56
N LEU A 20 6.57 -5.29 -18.85
CA LEU A 20 5.57 -4.77 -19.79
C LEU A 20 4.49 -5.80 -20.11
N HIS A 21 4.82 -7.08 -20.06
CA HIS A 21 3.93 -8.17 -20.46
C HIS A 21 3.22 -8.81 -19.27
N TYR A 22 3.51 -8.37 -18.05
CA TYR A 22 2.80 -8.82 -16.86
C TYR A 22 1.46 -8.11 -16.73
N GLU A 23 0.38 -8.87 -16.96
CA GLU A 23 -0.98 -8.42 -16.69
C GLU A 23 -1.32 -8.69 -15.22
N GLY A 24 -1.34 -7.66 -14.38
CA GLY A 24 -1.63 -7.81 -12.95
C GLY A 24 -1.48 -6.54 -12.12
N SER A 25 -1.48 -6.72 -10.80
CA SER A 25 -1.23 -5.64 -9.83
C SER A 25 0.28 -5.42 -9.62
N CYS A 26 0.64 -4.42 -8.82
CA CYS A 26 2.02 -4.22 -8.39
C CYS A 26 2.32 -5.05 -7.15
N ALA A 27 3.46 -5.74 -7.13
CA ALA A 27 4.00 -6.33 -5.92
C ALA A 27 4.59 -5.25 -5.01
N ILE A 28 4.25 -5.30 -3.72
CA ILE A 28 4.77 -4.41 -2.67
C ILE A 28 5.21 -5.30 -1.51
N ASP A 29 6.35 -4.96 -0.90
CA ASP A 29 6.85 -5.68 0.27
C ASP A 29 5.82 -5.65 1.42
N GLN A 30 5.61 -6.80 2.04
CA GLN A 30 4.67 -6.96 3.15
C GLN A 30 5.07 -6.09 4.34
N ASP A 31 6.37 -5.91 4.59
CA ASP A 31 6.88 -5.07 5.67
C ASP A 31 6.49 -3.59 5.48
N PHE A 32 6.47 -3.11 4.23
CA PHE A 32 5.99 -1.76 3.92
C PHE A 32 4.49 -1.62 4.14
N LEU A 33 3.70 -2.64 3.79
CA LEU A 33 2.26 -2.62 4.02
C LEU A 33 1.94 -2.65 5.51
N ASP A 34 2.65 -3.45 6.30
CA ASP A 34 2.43 -3.53 7.73
C ASP A 34 2.93 -2.27 8.47
N ALA A 35 4.00 -1.63 8.01
CA ALA A 35 4.43 -0.34 8.53
C ALA A 35 3.41 0.79 8.27
N LEU A 36 2.65 0.70 7.17
CA LEU A 36 1.57 1.66 6.88
C LEU A 36 0.28 1.37 7.66
N ARG A 37 0.05 0.13 8.06
CA ARG A 37 -1.18 -0.27 8.76
C ARG A 37 -1.19 0.33 10.16
N TYR A 38 -2.17 1.18 10.42
CA TYR A 38 -2.49 1.63 11.78
C TYR A 38 -3.04 0.45 12.61
N SER A 39 -2.55 0.26 13.84
CA SER A 39 -2.94 -0.85 14.73
C SER A 39 -4.40 -0.84 15.18
N GLY A 40 -5.11 0.27 14.97
CA GLY A 40 -6.56 0.33 15.08
C GLY A 40 -7.22 -0.21 13.80
N LYS A 41 -7.13 -1.52 13.56
CA LYS A 41 -7.97 -2.16 12.54
C LYS A 41 -9.42 -1.92 12.92
N ARG A 42 -10.19 -1.25 12.07
CA ARG A 42 -11.64 -1.36 12.13
C ARG A 42 -11.97 -2.79 11.74
N SER A 43 -12.48 -3.53 12.71
CA SER A 43 -12.84 -4.95 12.67
C SER A 43 -14.15 -5.19 11.90
N ASP A 44 -14.30 -4.53 10.75
CA ASP A 44 -15.50 -4.59 9.91
C ASP A 44 -15.10 -5.05 8.50
#